data_AF-A0A960FGZ3-F1
#
_entry.id   AF-A0A960FGZ3-F1
#
_cell.length_a   1.000
_cell.length_b   1.000
_cell.length_c   1.000
_cell.angle_alpha   90.00
_cell.angle_beta   90.00
_cell.angle_gamma   90.00
#
_symmetry.space_group_name_H-M   'P 1'
#
loop_
_entity.id
_entity.type
_entity.pdbx_description
1 polymer ?
#
loop_
_entity_poly.entity_id
_entity_poly.type
_entity_poly.pdbx_seq_one_letter_code
_entity_poly.pdbx_strand_id
1 'polypeptide(L)'
;MLDLLRSVDDLVVLAEVAPEVLPLATVISSDRPRLDFARVLATFFAEEPPRGVHPTAIVAPTVRLGQRVTIGAYAVVEDGVEIGDDSIIGEHVVLRRRCVIGERTRIKPNSVIGDPGFGFEYDGDTPIRIPHVGAVRIGSDVEIGALVSIARGTLDDTVVEDHVKVDDHVFIAHNARIGRGAFVIAGAEVSGSVQIGPTAWIGPQVTIRDQIQIGANAMVGIGAVVTKDVPADVIAVGNPARVLRARD
;
A
#
# COMPACT_ATOMS: atom_id res chain seq x y z
N MET A 1 -29.75 4.97 7.84
CA MET A 1 -29.22 3.85 7.02
C MET A 1 -28.87 2.64 7.88
N LEU A 2 -27.93 2.75 8.83
CA LEU A 2 -27.50 1.59 9.66
C LEU A 2 -28.64 0.99 10.50
N ASP A 3 -29.51 1.82 11.09
CA ASP A 3 -30.67 1.33 11.84
C ASP A 3 -31.73 0.67 10.95
N LEU A 4 -31.86 1.13 9.71
CA LEU A 4 -32.74 0.53 8.71
C LEU A 4 -32.23 -0.85 8.30
N LEU A 5 -30.91 -1.02 8.11
CA LEU A 5 -30.30 -2.30 7.77
C LEU A 5 -30.49 -3.37 8.86
N ARG A 6 -30.61 -2.96 10.13
CA ARG A 6 -30.85 -3.87 11.26
C ARG A 6 -32.30 -4.37 11.34
N SER A 7 -33.22 -3.77 10.58
CA SER A 7 -34.65 -4.10 10.62
C SER A 7 -35.17 -4.85 9.38
N VAL A 8 -34.29 -5.32 8.49
CA VAL A 8 -34.68 -6.00 7.24
C VAL A 8 -34.23 -7.46 7.28
N ASP A 9 -35.15 -8.39 7.02
CA ASP A 9 -34.89 -9.84 6.94
C ASP A 9 -34.72 -10.35 5.48
N ASP A 10 -34.88 -9.45 4.48
CA ASP A 10 -34.89 -9.73 3.04
C ASP A 10 -33.67 -9.13 2.29
N LEU A 11 -33.55 -9.43 0.99
CA LEU A 11 -32.53 -8.88 0.08
C LEU A 11 -32.55 -7.33 0.10
N VAL A 12 -31.40 -6.71 0.44
CA VAL A 12 -31.22 -5.25 0.42
C VAL A 12 -30.41 -4.84 -0.81
N VAL A 13 -30.93 -3.86 -1.57
CA VAL A 13 -30.27 -3.28 -2.75
C VAL A 13 -29.89 -1.83 -2.47
N LEU A 14 -28.61 -1.49 -2.64
CA LEU A 14 -28.10 -0.12 -2.60
C LEU A 14 -27.99 0.41 -4.03
N ALA A 15 -28.76 1.43 -4.38
CA ALA A 15 -28.80 1.97 -5.73
C ALA A 15 -28.98 3.49 -5.73
N GLU A 16 -28.44 4.16 -6.75
CA GLU A 16 -28.60 5.61 -6.94
C GLU A 16 -30.04 5.95 -7.34
N VAL A 17 -30.63 5.15 -8.23
CA VAL A 17 -32.04 5.23 -8.62
C VAL A 17 -32.74 3.96 -8.18
N ALA A 18 -33.87 4.08 -7.48
CA ALA A 18 -34.69 2.93 -7.12
C ALA A 18 -35.30 2.33 -8.40
N PRO A 19 -35.03 1.06 -8.73
CA PRO A 19 -35.68 0.43 -9.88
C PRO A 19 -37.19 0.34 -9.63
N GLU A 20 -37.99 0.61 -10.67
CA GLU A 20 -39.46 0.74 -10.57
C GLU A 20 -40.17 -0.51 -10.03
N VAL A 21 -39.54 -1.69 -10.10
CA VAL A 21 -40.13 -2.96 -9.66
C VAL A 21 -39.05 -3.87 -9.04
N LEU A 22 -39.00 -3.93 -7.71
CA LEU A 22 -38.36 -4.99 -6.94
C LEU A 22 -39.32 -5.48 -5.84
N PRO A 23 -40.31 -6.33 -6.15
CA PRO A 23 -41.34 -6.75 -5.20
C PRO A 23 -40.81 -7.62 -4.04
N LEU A 24 -39.53 -8.02 -4.10
CA LEU A 24 -38.87 -8.91 -3.12
C LEU A 24 -37.61 -8.30 -2.49
N ALA A 25 -37.35 -7.00 -2.67
CA ALA A 25 -36.14 -6.38 -2.12
C ALA A 25 -36.42 -5.01 -1.49
N THR A 26 -35.78 -4.75 -0.36
CA THR A 26 -35.74 -3.40 0.24
C THR A 26 -34.66 -2.58 -0.46
N VAL A 27 -35.05 -1.45 -1.05
CA VAL A 27 -34.11 -0.57 -1.75
C VAL A 27 -33.70 0.60 -0.84
N ILE A 28 -32.39 0.76 -0.65
CA ILE A 28 -31.80 1.93 0.01
C ILE A 28 -31.22 2.83 -1.08
N SER A 29 -31.83 3.99 -1.28
CA SER A 29 -31.31 5.02 -2.18
C SER A 29 -30.03 5.62 -1.61
N SER A 30 -28.99 5.71 -2.42
CA SER A 30 -27.69 6.27 -2.05
C SER A 30 -27.06 7.00 -3.24
N ASP A 31 -26.61 8.23 -3.02
CA ASP A 31 -25.88 9.02 -4.01
C ASP A 31 -24.48 8.44 -4.33
N ARG A 32 -23.99 7.50 -3.51
CA ARG A 32 -22.68 6.85 -3.68
C ARG A 32 -22.79 5.35 -3.35
N PRO A 33 -23.51 4.57 -4.15
CA PRO A 33 -23.94 3.21 -3.78
C PRO A 33 -22.75 2.29 -3.51
N ARG A 34 -21.67 2.39 -4.29
CA ARG A 34 -20.45 1.60 -4.07
C ARG A 34 -19.75 1.93 -2.74
N LEU A 35 -19.68 3.21 -2.37
CA LEU A 35 -19.04 3.62 -1.11
C LEU A 35 -19.89 3.20 0.09
N ASP A 36 -21.19 3.41 0.02
CA ASP A 36 -22.08 3.03 1.11
C ASP A 36 -22.16 1.51 1.25
N PHE A 37 -22.10 0.75 0.16
CA PHE A 37 -21.93 -0.70 0.21
C PHE A 37 -20.64 -1.09 0.94
N ALA A 38 -19.50 -0.47 0.62
CA ALA A 38 -18.24 -0.74 1.32
C ALA A 38 -18.33 -0.41 2.82
N ARG A 39 -19.03 0.67 3.20
CA ARG A 39 -19.26 1.04 4.60
C ARG A 39 -20.13 0.02 5.33
N VAL A 40 -21.16 -0.50 4.67
CA VAL A 40 -22.01 -1.58 5.21
C VAL A 40 -21.18 -2.82 5.47
N LEU A 41 -20.38 -3.25 4.49
CA LEU A 41 -19.46 -4.38 4.66
C LEU A 41 -18.51 -4.16 5.84
N ALA A 42 -17.87 -2.99 5.91
CA ALA A 42 -16.95 -2.67 7.00
C ALA A 42 -17.60 -2.62 8.39
N THR A 43 -18.88 -2.21 8.47
CA THR A 43 -19.57 -2.03 9.76
C THR A 43 -20.16 -3.33 10.30
N PHE A 44 -20.71 -4.17 9.42
CA PHE A 44 -21.50 -5.33 9.84
C PHE A 44 -20.83 -6.68 9.58
N PHE A 45 -19.89 -6.73 8.64
CA PHE A 45 -19.33 -8.00 8.14
C PHE A 45 -17.81 -8.10 8.27
N ALA A 46 -17.10 -7.00 8.56
CA ALA A 46 -15.67 -7.05 8.77
C ALA A 46 -15.35 -7.79 10.08
N GLU A 47 -14.57 -8.85 9.97
CA GLU A 47 -14.00 -9.52 11.14
C GLU A 47 -12.84 -8.71 11.71
N GLU A 48 -12.80 -8.58 13.03
CA GLU A 48 -11.63 -8.03 13.70
C GLU A 48 -10.55 -9.10 13.81
N PRO A 49 -9.32 -8.83 13.33
CA PRO A 49 -8.22 -9.77 13.51
C PRO A 49 -7.87 -9.88 15.00
N PRO A 50 -7.37 -11.05 15.44
CA PRO A 50 -6.96 -11.24 16.82
C PRO A 50 -5.89 -10.21 17.19
N ARG A 51 -6.05 -9.55 18.34
CA ARG A 51 -5.12 -8.54 18.84
C ARG A 51 -3.96 -9.18 19.60
N GLY A 52 -2.83 -8.49 19.63
CA GLY A 52 -1.63 -8.92 20.32
C GLY A 52 -0.62 -9.61 19.42
N VAL A 53 0.46 -10.09 20.04
CA VAL A 53 1.58 -10.74 19.36
C VAL A 53 1.38 -12.25 19.40
N HIS A 54 1.35 -12.89 18.23
CA HIS A 54 1.23 -14.35 18.15
C HIS A 54 2.42 -15.02 18.86
N PRO A 55 2.23 -16.13 19.60
CA PRO A 55 3.31 -16.78 20.37
C PRO A 55 4.53 -17.23 19.55
N THR A 56 4.37 -17.39 18.24
CA THR A 56 5.46 -17.79 17.33
C THR A 56 6.13 -16.62 16.62
N ALA A 57 5.66 -15.38 16.81
CA ALA A 57 6.32 -14.21 16.28
C ALA A 57 7.62 -13.92 17.06
N ILE A 58 8.65 -13.48 16.35
CA ILE A 58 9.93 -13.10 16.93
C ILE A 58 10.00 -11.57 16.92
N VAL A 59 9.87 -10.96 18.10
CA VAL A 59 9.86 -9.50 18.27
C VAL A 59 11.06 -9.11 19.13
N ALA A 60 11.92 -8.24 18.61
CA ALA A 60 13.08 -7.76 19.36
C ALA A 60 12.65 -6.95 20.61
N PRO A 61 13.40 -7.00 21.72
CA PRO A 61 13.03 -6.31 22.97
C PRO A 61 12.94 -4.78 22.85
N THR A 62 13.56 -4.20 21.81
CA THR A 62 13.60 -2.75 21.58
C THR A 62 12.44 -2.23 20.74
N VAL A 63 11.55 -3.11 20.27
CA VAL A 63 10.39 -2.75 19.45
C VAL A 63 9.38 -1.95 20.28
N ARG A 64 8.85 -0.88 19.69
CA ARG A 64 7.79 -0.07 20.28
C ARG A 64 6.46 -0.40 19.60
N LEU A 65 5.50 -0.85 20.40
CA LEU A 65 4.16 -1.22 19.94
C LEU A 65 3.14 -0.23 20.49
N GLY A 66 2.27 0.25 19.60
CA GLY A 66 1.06 0.98 19.94
C GLY A 66 -0.01 0.09 20.57
N GLN A 67 -1.17 0.68 20.82
CA GLN A 67 -2.34 0.00 21.36
C GLN A 67 -3.01 -0.87 20.30
N ARG A 68 -3.52 -2.04 20.72
CA ARG A 68 -4.30 -2.97 19.86
C ARG A 68 -3.58 -3.38 18.56
N VAL A 69 -2.25 -3.43 18.56
CA VAL A 69 -1.44 -3.97 17.46
C VAL A 69 -1.65 -5.48 17.36
N THR A 70 -1.73 -5.99 16.14
CA THR A 70 -1.70 -7.42 15.81
C THR A 70 -0.39 -7.77 15.14
N ILE A 71 0.28 -8.82 15.61
CA ILE A 71 1.44 -9.42 14.93
C ILE A 71 1.17 -10.90 14.70
N GLY A 72 1.08 -11.30 13.43
CA GLY A 72 0.74 -12.63 12.98
C GLY A 72 1.83 -13.67 13.24
N ALA A 73 1.46 -14.94 13.04
CA ALA A 73 2.35 -16.07 13.29
C ALA A 73 3.66 -15.96 12.48
N TYR A 74 4.78 -16.28 13.11
CA TYR A 74 6.10 -16.32 12.48
C TYR A 74 6.57 -15.01 11.83
N ALA A 75 5.92 -13.89 12.12
CA ALA A 75 6.46 -12.58 11.77
C ALA A 75 7.76 -12.31 12.54
N VAL A 76 8.69 -11.60 11.91
CA VAL A 76 9.97 -11.22 12.51
C VAL A 76 10.07 -9.70 12.52
N VAL A 77 10.21 -9.12 13.71
CA VAL A 77 10.30 -7.66 13.93
C VAL A 77 11.62 -7.34 14.60
N GLU A 78 12.53 -6.72 13.86
CA GLU A 78 13.90 -6.44 14.29
C GLU A 78 14.00 -5.16 15.17
N ASP A 79 15.22 -4.88 15.65
CA ASP A 79 15.49 -3.80 16.60
C ASP A 79 15.07 -2.41 16.12
N GLY A 80 14.53 -1.63 17.07
CA GLY A 80 14.15 -0.23 16.86
C GLY A 80 13.00 -0.01 15.88
N VAL A 81 12.25 -1.07 15.55
CA VAL A 81 10.99 -0.92 14.81
C VAL A 81 9.93 -0.27 15.71
N GLU A 82 9.15 0.63 15.14
CA GLU A 82 7.99 1.25 15.80
C GLU A 82 6.71 0.94 14.99
N ILE A 83 5.66 0.53 15.68
CA ILE A 83 4.37 0.15 15.08
C ILE A 83 3.24 0.90 15.78
N GLY A 84 2.50 1.72 15.04
CA GLY A 84 1.40 2.54 15.54
C GLY A 84 0.16 1.76 15.93
N ASP A 85 -0.76 2.45 16.61
CA ASP A 85 -2.01 1.90 17.13
C ASP A 85 -2.86 1.24 16.04
N ASP A 86 -3.57 0.17 16.39
CA ASP A 86 -4.50 -0.58 15.52
C ASP A 86 -3.89 -1.18 14.25
N SER A 87 -2.57 -1.16 14.12
CA SER A 87 -1.88 -1.74 12.96
C SER A 87 -1.84 -3.26 13.02
N ILE A 88 -1.88 -3.89 11.84
CA ILE A 88 -1.95 -5.33 11.66
C ILE A 88 -0.78 -5.77 10.80
N ILE A 89 0.10 -6.55 11.40
CA ILE A 89 1.24 -7.18 10.73
C ILE A 89 0.88 -8.65 10.50
N GLY A 90 0.75 -9.05 9.24
CA GLY A 90 0.37 -10.41 8.84
C GLY A 90 1.43 -11.46 9.19
N GLU A 91 1.06 -12.72 9.04
CA GLU A 91 1.97 -13.84 9.23
C GLU A 91 3.17 -13.78 8.28
N HIS A 92 4.32 -14.27 8.75
CA HIS A 92 5.57 -14.32 7.99
C HIS A 92 6.09 -12.97 7.47
N VAL A 93 5.53 -11.84 7.90
CA VAL A 93 6.06 -10.52 7.57
C VAL A 93 7.41 -10.32 8.27
N VAL A 94 8.36 -9.72 7.56
CA VAL A 94 9.67 -9.32 8.11
C VAL A 94 9.77 -7.80 8.11
N LEU A 95 9.87 -7.20 9.30
CA LEU A 95 10.16 -5.79 9.49
C LEU A 95 11.62 -5.64 9.95
N ARG A 96 12.45 -5.07 9.08
CA ARG A 96 13.88 -4.87 9.36
C ARG A 96 14.12 -3.69 10.30
N ARG A 97 15.34 -3.64 10.86
CA ARG A 97 15.72 -2.61 11.85
C ARG A 97 15.31 -1.20 11.45
N ARG A 98 14.81 -0.45 12.44
CA ARG A 98 14.43 0.97 12.38
C ARG A 98 13.26 1.33 11.47
N CYS A 99 12.50 0.36 10.94
CA CYS A 99 11.26 0.68 10.22
C CYS A 99 10.25 1.38 11.15
N VAL A 100 9.50 2.33 10.62
CA VAL A 100 8.37 2.96 11.32
C VAL A 100 7.11 2.67 10.53
N ILE A 101 6.10 2.13 11.21
CA ILE A 101 4.79 1.83 10.66
C ILE A 101 3.77 2.69 11.40
N GLY A 102 3.01 3.51 10.69
CA GLY A 102 1.96 4.37 11.25
C GLY A 102 0.77 3.57 11.81
N GLU A 103 -0.26 4.31 12.20
CA GLU A 103 -1.47 3.75 12.82
C GLU A 103 -2.42 3.16 11.77
N ARG A 104 -3.24 2.18 12.16
CA ARG A 104 -4.26 1.54 11.30
C ARG A 104 -3.70 1.01 9.98
N THR A 105 -2.40 0.73 9.95
CA THR A 105 -1.70 0.24 8.77
C THR A 105 -1.72 -1.28 8.75
N ARG A 106 -1.99 -1.85 7.58
CA ARG A 106 -2.06 -3.30 7.38
C ARG A 106 -0.96 -3.75 6.44
N ILE A 107 -0.21 -4.77 6.86
CA ILE A 107 0.81 -5.40 6.02
C ILE A 107 0.44 -6.86 5.89
N LYS A 108 0.07 -7.27 4.67
CA LYS A 108 -0.36 -8.64 4.37
C LYS A 108 0.83 -9.62 4.39
N PRO A 109 0.54 -10.93 4.42
CA PRO A 109 1.53 -11.96 4.69
C PRO A 109 2.73 -11.99 3.74
N ASN A 110 3.86 -12.49 4.25
CA ASN A 110 5.09 -12.73 3.50
C ASN A 110 5.76 -11.50 2.87
N SER A 111 5.39 -10.29 3.32
CA SER A 111 6.01 -9.04 2.87
C SER A 111 7.29 -8.73 3.66
N VAL A 112 8.29 -8.14 3.01
CA VAL A 112 9.58 -7.79 3.59
C VAL A 112 9.80 -6.29 3.49
N ILE A 113 9.92 -5.63 4.64
CA ILE A 113 10.04 -4.17 4.73
C ILE A 113 11.38 -3.79 5.32
N GLY A 114 12.11 -2.96 4.57
CA GLY A 114 13.39 -2.40 4.96
C GLY A 114 14.58 -3.32 4.71
N ASP A 115 14.52 -4.24 3.75
CA ASP A 115 15.75 -4.93 3.30
C ASP A 115 16.68 -3.95 2.56
N PRO A 116 18.01 -4.13 2.56
CA PRO A 116 18.92 -3.25 1.83
C PRO A 116 18.56 -3.15 0.34
N GLY A 117 18.65 -1.95 -0.23
CA GLY A 117 18.51 -1.74 -1.66
C GLY A 117 19.61 -2.40 -2.50
N PHE A 118 19.35 -2.51 -3.79
CA PHE A 118 20.31 -3.02 -4.77
C PHE A 118 21.24 -1.90 -5.25
N GLY A 119 22.27 -1.58 -4.45
CA GLY A 119 23.28 -0.57 -4.83
C GLY A 119 24.68 -1.14 -4.82
N PHE A 120 25.36 -1.00 -5.95
CA PHE A 120 26.72 -1.46 -6.17
C PHE A 120 27.48 -0.40 -6.98
N GLU A 121 28.79 -0.32 -6.75
CA GLU A 121 29.71 0.46 -7.55
C GLU A 121 30.89 -0.40 -7.97
N TYR A 122 31.59 -0.01 -9.03
CA TYR A 122 32.79 -0.72 -9.46
C TYR A 122 34.04 -0.12 -8.83
N ASP A 123 34.80 -0.95 -8.11
CA ASP A 123 36.21 -0.70 -7.80
C ASP A 123 37.05 -1.50 -8.81
N GLY A 124 37.46 -0.84 -9.89
CA GLY A 124 38.05 -1.52 -11.05
C GLY A 124 37.03 -2.40 -11.77
N ASP A 125 37.23 -3.72 -11.74
CA ASP A 125 36.34 -4.74 -12.33
C ASP A 125 35.45 -5.43 -11.30
N THR A 126 35.59 -5.08 -10.02
CA THR A 126 34.91 -5.75 -8.91
C THR A 126 33.73 -4.91 -8.42
N PRO A 127 32.49 -5.45 -8.43
CA PRO A 127 31.34 -4.76 -7.86
C PRO A 127 31.41 -4.80 -6.33
N ILE A 128 31.49 -3.63 -5.72
CA ILE A 128 31.42 -3.44 -4.26
C ILE A 128 30.01 -3.01 -3.86
N ARG A 129 29.51 -3.56 -2.75
CA ARG A 129 28.18 -3.22 -2.23
C ARG A 129 28.21 -1.84 -1.58
N ILE A 130 27.25 -0.99 -1.93
CA ILE A 130 26.98 0.25 -1.19
C ILE A 130 26.11 -0.10 0.03
N PRO A 131 26.57 0.15 1.27
CA PRO A 131 25.75 -0.03 2.45
C PRO A 131 24.53 0.89 2.43
N HIS A 132 23.34 0.31 2.62
CA HIS A 132 22.11 1.07 2.79
C HIS A 132 21.83 1.27 4.28
N VAL A 133 22.04 2.48 4.77
CA VAL A 133 21.96 2.82 6.20
C VAL A 133 20.67 3.53 6.58
N GLY A 134 19.85 3.93 5.60
CA GLY A 134 18.52 4.46 5.84
C GLY A 134 17.56 3.41 6.43
N ALA A 135 16.29 3.77 6.49
CA ALA A 135 15.18 2.94 6.93
C ALA A 135 13.99 3.06 5.95
N VAL A 136 12.85 2.49 6.37
CA VAL A 136 11.57 2.65 5.68
C VAL A 136 10.58 3.31 6.64
N ARG A 137 9.88 4.33 6.16
CA ARG A 137 8.81 5.02 6.89
C ARG A 137 7.49 4.79 6.17
N ILE A 138 6.56 4.12 6.83
CA ILE A 138 5.21 3.89 6.33
C ILE A 138 4.26 4.69 7.22
N GLY A 139 3.41 5.50 6.59
CA GLY A 139 2.41 6.33 7.25
C GLY A 139 1.24 5.53 7.85
N SER A 140 0.19 6.26 8.19
CA SER A 140 -1.04 5.72 8.75
C SER A 140 -2.06 5.37 7.66
N ASP A 141 -2.97 4.44 7.97
CA ASP A 141 -4.04 3.98 7.08
C ASP A 141 -3.50 3.42 5.75
N VAL A 142 -2.26 2.94 5.74
CA VAL A 142 -1.62 2.30 4.58
C VAL A 142 -2.02 0.84 4.51
N GLU A 143 -2.22 0.32 3.30
CA GLU A 143 -2.34 -1.11 3.07
C GLU A 143 -1.21 -1.57 2.16
N ILE A 144 -0.47 -2.57 2.63
CA ILE A 144 0.59 -3.24 1.88
C ILE A 144 0.13 -4.67 1.58
N GLY A 145 0.16 -5.02 0.31
CA GLY A 145 -0.15 -6.33 -0.24
C GLY A 145 0.71 -7.46 0.30
N ALA A 146 0.33 -8.69 -0.03
CA ALA A 146 1.12 -9.89 0.25
C ALA A 146 2.31 -9.94 -0.71
N LEU A 147 3.40 -10.54 -0.26
CA LEU A 147 4.61 -10.74 -1.07
C LEU A 147 5.19 -9.42 -1.65
N VAL A 148 5.01 -8.32 -0.92
CA VAL A 148 5.57 -7.01 -1.25
C VAL A 148 6.96 -6.88 -0.65
N SER A 149 7.89 -6.29 -1.41
CA SER A 149 9.21 -5.93 -0.91
C SER A 149 9.43 -4.42 -1.00
N ILE A 150 9.81 -3.79 0.12
CA ILE A 150 10.16 -2.37 0.17
C ILE A 150 11.58 -2.22 0.69
N ALA A 151 12.50 -1.77 -0.16
CA ALA A 151 13.89 -1.60 0.21
C ALA A 151 14.10 -0.30 1.00
N ARG A 152 14.99 -0.33 2.01
CA ARG A 152 15.46 0.87 2.71
C ARG A 152 16.33 1.73 1.80
N GLY A 153 16.36 3.03 2.02
CA GLY A 153 17.19 3.94 1.26
C GLY A 153 18.68 3.86 1.61
N THR A 154 19.53 4.39 0.73
CA THR A 154 20.99 4.38 0.90
C THR A 154 21.41 5.24 2.09
N LEU A 155 21.04 6.53 2.09
CA LEU A 155 21.27 7.47 3.19
C LEU A 155 19.93 7.95 3.77
N ASP A 156 19.09 8.52 2.92
CA ASP A 156 17.71 8.89 3.28
C ASP A 156 16.82 7.66 3.38
N ASP A 157 15.65 7.83 3.99
CA ASP A 157 14.64 6.77 4.10
C ASP A 157 13.83 6.62 2.80
N THR A 158 13.36 5.40 2.55
CA THR A 158 12.25 5.15 1.61
C THR A 158 10.94 5.49 2.34
N VAL A 159 10.03 6.21 1.69
CA VAL A 159 8.82 6.75 2.33
C VAL A 159 7.55 6.32 1.59
N VAL A 160 6.60 5.80 2.35
CA VAL A 160 5.23 5.54 1.91
C VAL A 160 4.32 6.40 2.79
N GLU A 161 3.70 7.42 2.22
CA GLU A 161 2.86 8.37 2.97
C GLU A 161 1.50 7.78 3.35
N ASP A 162 0.72 8.53 4.12
CA ASP A 162 -0.58 8.11 4.63
C ASP A 162 -1.55 7.70 3.51
N HIS A 163 -2.46 6.79 3.83
CA HIS A 163 -3.55 6.32 2.95
C HIS A 163 -3.10 5.64 1.64
N VAL A 164 -1.81 5.42 1.42
CA VAL A 164 -1.31 4.70 0.24
C VAL A 164 -1.83 3.25 0.23
N LYS A 165 -2.17 2.75 -0.96
CA LYS A 165 -2.58 1.36 -1.18
C LYS A 165 -1.62 0.68 -2.14
N VAL A 166 -0.87 -0.29 -1.61
CA VAL A 166 0.06 -1.13 -2.37
C VAL A 166 -0.55 -2.52 -2.45
N ASP A 167 -0.74 -3.01 -3.66
CA ASP A 167 -1.31 -4.32 -3.94
C ASP A 167 -0.22 -5.42 -3.91
N ASP A 168 -0.62 -6.66 -4.11
CA ASP A 168 0.23 -7.83 -3.96
C ASP A 168 1.38 -7.84 -4.99
N HIS A 169 2.51 -8.45 -4.62
CA HIS A 169 3.69 -8.62 -5.49
C HIS A 169 4.37 -7.34 -5.99
N VAL A 170 4.09 -6.18 -5.39
CA VAL A 170 4.79 -4.93 -5.73
C VAL A 170 6.22 -4.93 -5.18
N PHE A 171 7.15 -4.35 -5.94
CA PHE A 171 8.48 -4.01 -5.46
C PHE A 171 8.70 -2.49 -5.45
N ILE A 172 9.12 -1.96 -4.30
CA ILE A 172 9.49 -0.56 -4.12
C ILE A 172 10.97 -0.50 -3.73
N ALA A 173 11.78 0.06 -4.61
CA ALA A 173 13.22 0.16 -4.42
C ALA A 173 13.61 1.30 -3.46
N HIS A 174 14.92 1.38 -3.19
CA HIS A 174 15.53 2.28 -2.23
C HIS A 174 15.28 3.77 -2.58
N ASN A 175 15.07 4.59 -1.54
CA ASN A 175 14.87 6.04 -1.63
C ASN A 175 13.60 6.49 -2.39
N ALA A 176 12.74 5.55 -2.80
CA ALA A 176 11.47 5.89 -3.42
C ALA A 176 10.55 6.63 -2.42
N ARG A 177 9.68 7.49 -2.95
CA ARG A 177 8.67 8.22 -2.19
C ARG A 177 7.31 8.02 -2.84
N ILE A 178 6.36 7.50 -2.08
CA ILE A 178 4.99 7.26 -2.53
C ILE A 178 4.07 8.23 -1.82
N GLY A 179 3.51 9.17 -2.57
CA GLY A 179 2.70 10.28 -2.07
C GLY A 179 1.34 9.83 -1.55
N ARG A 180 0.79 10.61 -0.62
CA ARG A 180 -0.45 10.31 0.12
C ARG A 180 -1.59 9.87 -0.80
N GLY A 181 -2.23 8.76 -0.43
CA GLY A 181 -3.41 8.24 -1.12
C GLY A 181 -3.14 7.69 -2.53
N ALA A 182 -1.88 7.53 -2.94
CA ALA A 182 -1.54 6.89 -4.20
C ALA A 182 -1.86 5.38 -4.17
N PHE A 183 -2.11 4.82 -5.35
CA PHE A 183 -2.32 3.39 -5.57
C PHE A 183 -1.16 2.82 -6.39
N VAL A 184 -0.57 1.73 -5.91
CA VAL A 184 0.44 0.95 -6.62
C VAL A 184 -0.08 -0.48 -6.76
N ILE A 185 -0.54 -0.82 -7.96
CA ILE A 185 -1.33 -2.02 -8.22
C ILE A 185 -0.45 -3.24 -8.54
N ALA A 186 -1.03 -4.44 -8.46
CA ALA A 186 -0.32 -5.71 -8.36
C ALA A 186 0.80 -5.87 -9.41
N GLY A 187 1.95 -6.34 -8.91
CA GLY A 187 3.13 -6.63 -9.72
C GLY A 187 3.83 -5.41 -10.32
N ALA A 188 3.48 -4.18 -9.93
CA ALA A 188 4.23 -3.00 -10.36
C ALA A 188 5.63 -2.95 -9.71
N GLU A 189 6.60 -2.44 -10.48
CA GLU A 189 7.97 -2.17 -10.04
C GLU A 189 8.24 -0.66 -10.01
N VAL A 190 8.66 -0.18 -8.85
CA VAL A 190 9.09 1.21 -8.60
C VAL A 190 10.60 1.21 -8.35
N SER A 191 11.41 1.58 -9.35
CA SER A 191 12.88 1.61 -9.20
C SER A 191 13.38 2.74 -8.30
N GLY A 192 14.70 2.77 -8.06
CA GLY A 192 15.32 3.60 -7.03
C GLY A 192 15.04 5.09 -7.19
N SER A 193 14.79 5.79 -6.08
CA SER A 193 14.56 7.24 -6.03
C SER A 193 13.39 7.76 -6.89
N VAL A 194 12.45 6.90 -7.30
CA VAL A 194 11.21 7.32 -7.94
C VAL A 194 10.33 8.09 -6.96
N GLN A 195 9.70 9.16 -7.44
CA GLN A 195 8.75 9.96 -6.68
C GLN A 195 7.38 9.85 -7.31
N ILE A 196 6.44 9.22 -6.62
CA ILE A 196 5.04 9.12 -7.02
C ILE A 196 4.24 10.17 -6.26
N GLY A 197 3.56 11.05 -7.00
CA GLY A 197 2.75 12.13 -6.44
C GLY A 197 1.49 11.63 -5.72
N PRO A 198 0.86 12.51 -4.91
CA PRO A 198 -0.35 12.16 -4.18
C PRO A 198 -1.48 11.76 -5.14
N THR A 199 -2.29 10.79 -4.71
CA THR A 199 -3.45 10.24 -5.45
C THR A 199 -3.15 9.72 -6.86
N ALA A 200 -1.88 9.53 -7.22
CA ALA A 200 -1.49 8.90 -8.47
C ALA A 200 -1.89 7.42 -8.48
N TRP A 201 -2.13 6.89 -9.68
CA TRP A 201 -2.51 5.52 -9.91
C TRP A 201 -1.47 4.83 -10.78
N ILE A 202 -0.77 3.85 -10.23
CA ILE A 202 0.21 3.02 -10.96
C ILE A 202 -0.47 1.68 -11.26
N GLY A 203 -0.80 1.46 -12.53
CA GLY A 203 -1.51 0.27 -12.98
C GLY A 203 -0.74 -1.04 -12.76
N PRO A 204 -1.43 -2.19 -12.90
CA PRO A 204 -0.80 -3.50 -12.72
C PRO A 204 0.36 -3.67 -13.72
N GLN A 205 1.42 -4.37 -13.30
CA GLN A 205 2.58 -4.71 -14.16
C GLN A 205 3.26 -3.49 -14.80
N VAL A 206 3.16 -2.31 -14.19
CA VAL A 206 3.92 -1.13 -14.61
C VAL A 206 5.35 -1.24 -14.12
N THR A 207 6.32 -0.88 -14.97
CA THR A 207 7.73 -0.75 -14.58
C THR A 207 8.14 0.72 -14.72
N ILE A 208 8.67 1.31 -13.64
CA ILE A 208 9.10 2.71 -13.60
C ILE A 208 10.61 2.77 -13.44
N ARG A 209 11.31 3.38 -14.40
CA ARG A 209 12.76 3.62 -14.32
C ARG A 209 13.11 4.44 -13.07
N ASP A 210 14.33 4.30 -12.58
CA ASP A 210 14.86 5.07 -11.47
C ASP A 210 14.82 6.59 -11.73
N GLN A 211 14.74 7.36 -10.65
CA GLN A 211 14.74 8.84 -10.63
C GLN A 211 13.60 9.51 -11.41
N ILE A 212 12.55 8.77 -11.75
CA ILE A 212 11.36 9.31 -12.42
C ILE A 212 10.43 10.01 -11.42
N GLN A 213 9.83 11.11 -11.86
CA GLN A 213 8.74 11.80 -11.17
C GLN A 213 7.41 11.47 -11.85
N ILE A 214 6.45 10.96 -11.07
CA ILE A 214 5.05 10.81 -11.48
C ILE A 214 4.24 11.88 -10.76
N GLY A 215 3.57 12.74 -11.51
CA GLY A 215 2.81 13.87 -10.96
C GLY A 215 1.59 13.43 -10.15
N ALA A 216 1.09 14.37 -9.34
CA ALA A 216 -0.13 14.19 -8.57
C ALA A 216 -1.31 13.80 -9.49
N ASN A 217 -2.17 12.90 -9.01
CA ASN A 217 -3.35 12.43 -9.74
C ASN A 217 -3.04 11.85 -11.14
N ALA A 218 -1.79 11.59 -11.52
CA ALA A 218 -1.48 10.92 -12.78
C ALA A 218 -1.99 9.46 -12.75
N MET A 219 -2.37 8.91 -13.91
CA MET A 219 -2.71 7.51 -14.08
C MET A 219 -1.75 6.87 -15.08
N VAL A 220 -0.96 5.92 -14.62
CA VAL A 220 -0.13 5.07 -15.48
C VAL A 220 -0.91 3.79 -15.76
N GLY A 221 -1.25 3.55 -17.03
CA GLY A 221 -2.04 2.40 -17.44
C GLY A 221 -1.30 1.07 -17.31
N ILE A 222 -2.06 -0.02 -17.31
CA ILE A 222 -1.57 -1.40 -17.18
C ILE A 222 -0.41 -1.71 -18.13
N GLY A 223 0.63 -2.37 -17.62
CA GLY A 223 1.76 -2.85 -18.41
C GLY A 223 2.67 -1.76 -19.00
N ALA A 224 2.53 -0.50 -18.58
CA ALA A 224 3.34 0.58 -19.13
C ALA A 224 4.79 0.54 -18.63
N VAL A 225 5.73 0.96 -19.49
CA VAL A 225 7.16 1.10 -19.13
C VAL A 225 7.52 2.57 -19.11
N VAL A 226 7.61 3.14 -17.91
CA VAL A 226 7.83 4.57 -17.71
C VAL A 226 9.33 4.88 -17.74
N THR A 227 9.74 5.58 -18.81
CA THR A 227 11.14 5.96 -19.04
C THR A 227 11.39 7.46 -18.92
N LYS A 228 10.37 8.25 -18.64
CA LYS A 228 10.42 9.72 -18.46
C LYS A 228 9.35 10.16 -17.48
N ASP A 229 9.53 11.34 -16.90
CA ASP A 229 8.56 11.94 -15.98
C ASP A 229 7.16 12.00 -16.60
N VAL A 230 6.17 11.75 -15.76
CA VAL A 230 4.75 11.81 -16.11
C VAL A 230 4.15 13.03 -15.41
N PRO A 231 3.62 14.02 -16.16
CA PRO A 231 2.99 15.18 -15.54
C PRO A 231 1.82 14.83 -14.62
N ALA A 232 1.39 15.78 -13.78
CA ALA A 232 0.16 15.66 -13.01
C ALA A 232 -1.07 15.63 -13.92
N ASP A 233 -2.18 15.06 -13.44
CA ASP A 233 -3.50 15.11 -14.09
C ASP A 233 -3.53 14.58 -15.54
N VAL A 234 -2.68 13.58 -15.84
CA VAL A 234 -2.67 12.91 -17.14
C VAL A 234 -2.83 11.41 -17.02
N ILE A 235 -3.25 10.80 -18.12
CA ILE A 235 -3.20 9.35 -18.34
C ILE A 235 -2.00 9.07 -19.24
N ALA A 236 -1.07 8.22 -18.79
CA ALA A 236 0.08 7.76 -19.56
C ALA A 236 0.03 6.24 -19.77
N VAL A 237 0.33 5.76 -20.97
CA VAL A 237 0.24 4.33 -21.33
C VAL A 237 1.35 3.92 -22.30
N GLY A 238 1.59 2.60 -22.41
CA GLY A 238 2.43 2.00 -23.44
C GLY A 238 3.86 1.67 -23.00
N ASN A 239 4.61 1.03 -23.90
CA ASN A 239 6.01 0.68 -23.74
C ASN A 239 6.81 1.20 -24.96
N PRO A 240 7.57 2.29 -24.84
CA PRO A 240 7.70 3.14 -23.66
C PRO A 240 6.45 4.01 -23.42
N ALA A 241 6.18 4.35 -22.16
CA ALA A 241 4.99 5.10 -21.77
C ALA A 241 4.97 6.51 -22.38
N ARG A 242 3.81 6.95 -22.84
CA ARG A 242 3.55 8.30 -23.36
C ARG A 242 2.23 8.82 -22.79
N VAL A 243 2.15 10.14 -22.61
CA VAL A 243 0.91 10.81 -22.26
C VAL A 243 -0.11 10.56 -23.39
N LEU A 244 -1.24 9.98 -23.02
CA LEU A 244 -2.37 9.71 -23.91
C LEU A 244 -3.32 10.91 -23.94
N ARG A 245 -3.73 11.39 -22.77
CA ARG A 245 -4.68 12.50 -22.59
C ARG A 245 -4.66 13.01 -21.15
N ALA A 246 -5.34 14.13 -20.90
CA ALA A 246 -5.64 14.59 -19.54
C ALA A 246 -6.54 13.59 -18.79
N ARG A 247 -6.42 13.56 -17.46
CA ARG A 247 -7.28 12.81 -16.55
C ARG A 247 -8.35 13.77 -16.01
N ASP A 248 -9.60 13.48 -16.33
CA ASP A 248 -10.77 14.20 -15.83
C ASP A 248 -11.13 13.77 -14.40
#